data_AF-A0A8C0M5Z2-F1
#
_entry.id   AF-A0A8C0M5Z2-F1
#
_cell.length_a   1.000
_cell.length_b   1.000
_cell.length_c   1.000
_cell.angle_alpha   90.00
_cell.angle_beta   90.00
_cell.angle_gamma   90.00
#
_symmetry.space_group_name_H-M   'P 1'
#
loop_
_entity.id
_entity.type
_entity.pdbx_description
1 polymer ?
#
loop_
_entity_poly.entity_id
_entity_poly.type
_entity_poly.pdbx_seq_one_letter_code
_entity_poly.pdbx_strand_id
1 'polypeptide(L)'
;MKVQTMGSMGRGSVGGEGVNWVGVGSQSPEEACCRGEREVCSRCCGEFALGLGLDRWGPFIYVMGLVLEWIKNNGGAAAMEKLSSIKSQMIYDIIDNSQGFYVCPVETKNRSKMNIPFRIGNAKGDDALEKRFLDKALELNMISLKGHRSVGGIRASLYNAVTIEDVQKLAAFMKNFLEMHQL
;
A
#
# COMPACT_ATOMS: atom_id res chain seq x y z
N MET A 1 40.78 -45.57 -25.24
CA MET A 1 40.60 -47.01 -24.90
C MET A 1 40.81 -47.16 -23.40
N LYS A 2 39.86 -47.82 -22.73
CA LYS A 2 39.86 -48.29 -21.33
C LYS A 2 39.66 -47.27 -20.20
N VAL A 3 38.39 -47.20 -19.82
CA VAL A 3 37.86 -47.14 -18.45
C VAL A 3 38.55 -48.17 -17.55
N GLN A 4 38.86 -47.80 -16.31
CA GLN A 4 39.07 -48.74 -15.20
C GLN A 4 38.28 -48.27 -13.98
N THR A 5 37.32 -49.10 -13.61
CA THR A 5 36.59 -49.16 -12.35
C THR A 5 37.34 -50.00 -11.30
N MET A 6 36.83 -49.96 -10.06
CA MET A 6 37.12 -50.75 -8.86
C MET A 6 37.99 -49.99 -7.83
N GLY A 7 37.67 -49.97 -6.53
CA GLY A 7 36.77 -50.86 -5.80
C GLY A 7 36.39 -50.35 -4.41
N SER A 8 35.40 -51.04 -3.87
CA SER A 8 34.79 -50.93 -2.56
C SER A 8 35.68 -51.48 -1.43
N MET A 9 35.75 -50.78 -0.30
CA MET A 9 36.08 -51.28 1.05
C MET A 9 35.83 -50.10 1.99
N GLY A 10 35.22 -50.16 3.18
CA GLY A 10 34.66 -51.20 4.02
C GLY A 10 34.21 -50.48 5.30
N ARG A 11 33.10 -50.90 5.91
CA ARG A 11 32.62 -50.36 7.20
C ARG A 11 33.56 -50.78 8.31
N GLY A 12 33.99 -49.84 9.14
CA GLY A 12 34.61 -50.07 10.44
C GLY A 12 33.97 -49.16 11.47
N SER A 13 33.35 -49.76 12.49
CA SER A 13 32.87 -49.10 13.71
C SER A 13 33.93 -49.18 14.81
N VAL A 14 33.81 -48.25 15.76
CA VAL A 14 34.09 -48.33 17.21
C VAL A 14 35.01 -47.20 17.69
N GLY A 15 34.53 -46.52 18.75
CA GLY A 15 35.40 -45.98 19.79
C GLY A 15 35.40 -44.46 19.88
N GLY A 16 34.66 -43.92 20.84
CA GLY A 16 34.66 -42.49 21.14
C GLY A 16 35.84 -42.07 22.00
N GLU A 17 36.29 -40.84 21.75
CA GLU A 17 36.92 -39.98 22.75
C GLU A 17 36.28 -38.59 22.63
N GLY A 18 35.85 -38.06 23.77
CA GLY A 18 35.02 -36.88 23.88
C GLY A 18 35.72 -35.60 23.41
N VAL A 19 35.01 -34.84 22.58
CA VAL A 19 35.26 -33.41 22.38
C VAL A 19 34.07 -32.66 22.94
N ASN A 20 34.31 -31.98 24.04
CA ASN A 20 33.41 -31.02 24.66
C ASN A 20 33.20 -29.86 23.66
N TRP A 21 32.00 -29.75 23.09
CA TRP A 21 31.53 -28.53 22.44
C TRP A 21 30.36 -27.99 23.22
N VAL A 22 30.63 -26.96 24.01
CA VAL A 22 29.63 -26.08 24.61
C VAL A 22 28.79 -25.49 23.48
N GLY A 23 27.47 -25.57 23.68
CA GLY A 23 26.47 -25.38 22.64
C GLY A 23 26.56 -24.06 21.88
N VAL A 24 26.59 -24.18 20.55
CA VAL A 24 26.09 -23.15 19.64
C VAL A 24 25.03 -23.86 18.81
N GLY A 25 23.77 -23.56 19.12
CA GLY A 25 22.62 -24.14 18.46
C GLY A 25 22.70 -23.93 16.95
N SER A 26 22.44 -25.01 16.21
CA SER A 26 22.18 -24.97 14.78
C SER A 26 20.96 -24.09 14.52
N GLN A 27 21.17 -22.80 14.27
CA GLN A 27 20.10 -21.92 13.81
C GLN A 27 19.89 -22.19 12.33
N SER A 28 18.67 -22.59 11.97
CA SER A 28 18.27 -22.66 10.58
C SER A 28 18.31 -21.25 9.97
N PRO A 29 18.59 -21.10 8.67
CA PRO A 29 18.60 -19.80 7.98
C PRO A 29 17.29 -19.01 8.15
N GLU A 30 16.18 -19.73 8.38
CA GLU A 30 14.84 -19.16 8.60
C GLU A 30 14.76 -18.31 9.88
N GLU A 31 15.45 -18.69 10.96
CA GLU A 31 15.43 -17.96 12.23
C GLU A 31 16.22 -16.64 12.19
N ALA A 32 17.19 -16.52 11.27
CA ALA A 32 17.98 -15.31 11.07
C ALA A 32 17.25 -14.26 10.22
N CYS A 33 16.42 -14.70 9.25
CA CYS A 33 15.58 -13.81 8.44
C CYS A 33 14.54 -13.05 9.28
N CYS A 34 13.99 -13.69 10.33
CA CYS A 34 13.04 -13.08 11.25
C CYS A 34 13.64 -11.98 12.16
N ARG A 35 14.97 -11.90 12.28
CA ARG A 35 15.66 -10.97 13.20
C ARG A 35 16.14 -9.67 12.57
N GLY A 36 15.90 -9.45 11.28
CA GLY A 36 16.17 -8.15 10.62
C GLY A 36 17.66 -7.85 10.40
N GLU A 37 18.52 -8.87 10.38
CA GLU A 37 19.93 -8.71 10.03
C GLU A 37 20.07 -8.44 8.52
N ARG A 38 20.48 -7.20 8.21
CA ARG A 38 20.45 -6.62 6.85
C ARG A 38 21.25 -7.44 5.82
N GLU A 39 22.38 -8.03 6.24
CA GLU A 39 23.23 -8.86 5.38
C GLU A 39 22.63 -10.24 5.10
N VAL A 40 21.97 -10.86 6.09
CA VAL A 40 21.35 -12.19 5.94
C VAL A 40 20.13 -12.09 5.02
N CYS A 41 19.32 -11.04 5.13
CA CYS A 41 18.17 -10.83 4.26
C CYS A 41 18.58 -10.69 2.78
N SER A 42 19.68 -9.97 2.49
CA SER A 42 20.21 -9.85 1.12
C SER A 42 20.71 -11.18 0.55
N ARG A 43 21.30 -12.04 1.39
CA ARG A 43 21.87 -13.33 0.96
C ARG A 43 20.79 -14.42 0.85
N CYS A 44 19.86 -14.50 1.81
CA CYS A 44 18.72 -15.41 1.78
C CYS A 44 17.71 -15.04 0.67
N CYS A 45 17.39 -13.76 0.47
CA CYS A 45 16.59 -13.36 -0.69
C CYS A 45 17.33 -13.62 -2.01
N GLY A 46 18.65 -13.46 -2.05
CA GLY A 46 19.46 -13.72 -3.24
C GLY A 46 19.44 -15.20 -3.66
N GLU A 47 19.74 -16.12 -2.75
CA GLU A 47 19.79 -17.56 -3.06
C GLU A 47 18.40 -18.19 -3.23
N PHE A 48 17.39 -17.74 -2.48
CA PHE A 48 16.01 -18.21 -2.66
C PHE A 48 15.37 -17.67 -3.97
N ALA A 49 15.75 -16.46 -4.40
CA ALA A 49 15.25 -15.89 -5.66
C ALA A 49 15.85 -16.54 -6.91
N LEU A 50 17.10 -17.00 -6.85
CA LEU A 50 17.78 -17.68 -7.96
C LEU A 50 17.14 -19.04 -8.32
N GLY A 51 16.57 -19.75 -7.33
CA GLY A 51 15.88 -21.01 -7.56
C GLY A 51 14.45 -20.89 -8.13
N LEU A 52 13.83 -19.70 -8.05
CA LEU A 52 12.42 -19.47 -8.39
C LEU A 52 12.21 -18.44 -9.52
N GLY A 53 13.27 -17.90 -10.13
CA GLY A 53 13.16 -16.85 -11.15
C GLY A 53 12.62 -15.52 -10.60
N LEU A 54 12.93 -15.22 -9.33
CA LEU A 54 12.45 -14.03 -8.61
C LEU A 54 13.45 -12.86 -8.60
N ASP A 55 14.55 -12.98 -9.33
CA ASP A 55 15.59 -11.95 -9.54
C ASP A 55 15.00 -10.59 -9.97
N ARG A 56 13.88 -10.61 -10.71
CA ARG A 56 13.18 -9.40 -11.17
C ARG A 56 12.31 -8.72 -10.10
N TRP A 57 11.99 -9.39 -8.99
CA TRP A 57 11.05 -8.91 -7.96
C TRP A 57 11.73 -8.28 -6.74
N GLY A 58 13.04 -8.48 -6.56
CA GLY A 58 13.82 -7.96 -5.43
C GLY A 58 13.58 -6.48 -5.12
N PRO A 59 13.61 -5.57 -6.12
CA PRO A 59 13.35 -4.15 -5.87
C PRO A 59 11.94 -3.85 -5.34
N PHE A 60 10.90 -4.54 -5.82
CA PHE A 60 9.52 -4.32 -5.36
C PHE A 60 9.29 -4.81 -3.94
N ILE A 61 9.87 -5.96 -3.60
CA ILE A 61 9.82 -6.51 -2.23
C ILE A 61 10.52 -5.56 -1.26
N TYR A 62 11.67 -5.01 -1.66
CA TYR A 62 12.41 -4.04 -0.88
C TYR A 62 11.59 -2.75 -0.62
N VAL A 63 11.01 -2.16 -1.68
CA VAL A 63 10.17 -0.95 -1.54
C VAL A 63 8.94 -1.22 -0.66
N MET A 64 8.28 -2.37 -0.83
CA MET A 64 7.16 -2.75 0.03
C MET A 64 7.60 -2.88 1.49
N GLY A 65 8.77 -3.48 1.75
CA GLY A 65 9.37 -3.57 3.08
C GLY A 65 9.54 -2.19 3.75
N LEU A 66 10.06 -1.21 3.00
CA LEU A 66 10.20 0.17 3.48
C LEU A 66 8.85 0.83 3.80
N VAL A 67 7.83 0.60 2.96
CA VAL A 67 6.47 1.14 3.21
C VAL A 67 5.85 0.51 4.46
N LEU A 68 6.00 -0.80 4.65
CA LEU A 68 5.50 -1.49 5.85
C LEU A 68 6.22 -1.04 7.11
N GLU A 69 7.54 -0.82 7.04
CA GLU A 69 8.31 -0.25 8.15
C GLU A 69 7.85 1.17 8.49
N TRP A 70 7.60 2.01 7.48
CA TRP A 70 7.01 3.33 7.68
C TRP A 70 5.63 3.24 8.35
N ILE A 71 4.75 2.33 7.91
CA ILE A 71 3.43 2.13 8.55
C ILE A 71 3.60 1.75 10.02
N LYS A 72 4.51 0.82 10.33
CA LYS A 72 4.79 0.38 11.70
C LYS A 72 5.28 1.54 12.57
N ASN A 73 6.19 2.36 12.05
CA ASN A 73 6.74 3.52 12.75
C ASN A 73 5.69 4.63 12.98
N ASN A 74 4.65 4.69 12.14
CA ASN A 74 3.53 5.64 12.29
C ASN A 74 2.36 5.07 13.11
N GLY A 75 2.59 4.06 13.96
CA GLY A 75 1.56 3.50 14.85
C GLY A 75 0.78 2.31 14.27
N GLY A 76 1.25 1.75 13.15
CA GLY A 76 0.71 0.51 12.58
C GLY A 76 -0.70 0.66 12.01
N ALA A 77 -1.37 -0.48 11.83
CA ALA A 77 -2.68 -0.55 11.16
C ALA A 77 -3.77 0.27 11.88
N ALA A 78 -3.77 0.28 13.22
CA ALA A 78 -4.76 1.03 14.02
C ALA A 78 -4.64 2.55 13.79
N ALA A 79 -3.43 3.08 13.69
CA ALA A 79 -3.21 4.49 13.36
C ALA A 79 -3.68 4.81 11.93
N MET A 80 -3.38 3.94 10.96
CA MET A 80 -3.84 4.12 9.57
C MET A 80 -5.36 4.08 9.45
N GLU A 81 -6.05 3.23 10.22
CA GLU A 81 -7.50 3.19 10.29
C GLU A 81 -8.07 4.52 10.83
N LYS A 82 -7.51 5.03 11.93
CA LYS A 82 -7.91 6.32 12.51
C LYS A 82 -7.72 7.46 11.49
N LEU A 83 -6.57 7.52 10.83
CA LEU A 83 -6.28 8.52 9.81
C LEU A 83 -7.23 8.43 8.60
N SER A 84 -7.48 7.21 8.09
CA SER A 84 -8.41 7.02 6.98
C SER A 84 -9.83 7.47 7.34
N SER A 85 -10.27 7.19 8.56
CA SER A 85 -11.60 7.59 9.05
C SER A 85 -11.73 9.11 9.14
N ILE A 86 -10.73 9.80 9.69
CA ILE A 86 -10.70 11.27 9.77
C ILE A 86 -10.75 11.90 8.37
N LYS A 87 -9.89 11.41 7.45
CA LYS A 87 -9.80 11.92 6.08
C LYS A 87 -11.11 11.71 5.32
N SER A 88 -11.68 10.50 5.37
CA SER A 88 -12.90 10.20 4.64
C SER A 88 -14.09 10.98 5.19
N GLN A 89 -14.19 11.12 6.52
CA GLN A 89 -15.29 11.83 7.15
C GLN A 89 -15.32 13.30 6.71
N MET A 90 -14.15 13.97 6.66
CA MET A 90 -14.05 15.37 6.23
C MET A 90 -14.64 15.61 4.83
N ILE A 91 -14.46 14.66 3.90
CA ILE A 91 -15.00 14.76 2.54
C ILE A 91 -16.47 14.35 2.51
N TYR A 92 -16.85 13.28 3.20
CA TYR A 92 -18.25 12.83 3.25
C TYR A 92 -19.16 13.85 3.93
N ASP A 93 -18.68 14.54 4.97
CA ASP A 93 -19.41 15.61 5.63
C ASP A 93 -19.77 16.73 4.64
N ILE A 94 -18.86 17.07 3.72
CA ILE A 94 -19.14 18.09 2.69
C ILE A 94 -20.17 17.55 1.70
N ILE A 95 -20.04 16.31 1.27
CA ILE A 95 -20.98 15.69 0.32
C ILE A 95 -22.38 15.65 0.93
N ASP A 96 -22.52 15.16 2.15
CA ASP A 96 -23.82 14.99 2.81
C ASP A 96 -24.48 16.33 3.15
N ASN A 97 -23.69 17.38 3.45
CA ASN A 97 -24.21 18.74 3.71
C ASN A 97 -24.36 19.61 2.45
N SER A 98 -24.02 19.10 1.26
CA SER A 98 -24.07 19.87 0.01
C SER A 98 -25.48 20.06 -0.59
N GLN A 99 -26.53 19.60 0.11
CA GLN A 99 -27.93 19.67 -0.32
C GLN A 99 -28.16 19.11 -1.75
N GLY A 100 -27.40 18.08 -2.13
CA GLY A 100 -27.52 17.42 -3.43
C GLY A 100 -26.62 17.97 -4.54
N PHE A 101 -25.78 18.98 -4.26
CA PHE A 101 -24.80 19.46 -5.23
C PHE A 101 -23.67 18.45 -5.44
N TYR A 102 -23.13 17.87 -4.37
CA TYR A 102 -22.23 16.73 -4.45
C TYR A 102 -23.00 15.46 -4.11
N VAL A 103 -23.01 14.50 -5.05
CA VAL A 103 -23.77 13.26 -4.87
C VAL A 103 -22.83 12.06 -4.94
N CYS A 104 -22.71 11.34 -3.82
CA CYS A 104 -22.07 10.04 -3.81
C CYS A 104 -23.10 8.95 -4.19
N PRO A 105 -22.85 8.12 -5.22
CA PRO A 105 -23.80 7.08 -5.65
C PRO A 105 -23.84 5.86 -4.70
N VAL A 106 -22.97 5.82 -3.69
CA VAL A 106 -22.81 4.67 -2.78
C VAL A 106 -23.63 4.90 -1.51
N GLU A 107 -24.37 3.87 -1.10
CA GLU A 107 -25.09 3.85 0.18
C GLU A 107 -24.18 4.11 1.37
N THR A 108 -24.64 4.90 2.35
CA THR A 108 -23.82 5.39 3.47
C THR A 108 -23.10 4.29 4.25
N LYS A 109 -23.72 3.12 4.42
CA LYS A 109 -23.15 1.98 5.16
C LYS A 109 -21.99 1.29 4.42
N ASN A 110 -21.93 1.43 3.10
CA ASN A 110 -20.98 0.74 2.23
C ASN A 110 -19.93 1.69 1.62
N ARG A 111 -19.86 2.93 2.12
CA ARG A 111 -18.94 3.95 1.65
C ARG A 111 -17.49 3.58 1.97
N SER A 112 -16.62 3.70 0.97
CA SER A 112 -15.19 3.43 1.12
C SER A 112 -14.49 4.58 1.85
N LYS A 113 -13.65 4.25 2.83
CA LYS A 113 -12.75 5.24 3.45
C LYS A 113 -11.57 5.64 2.53
N MET A 114 -11.34 4.88 1.46
CA MET A 114 -10.14 5.00 0.62
C MET A 114 -10.42 5.64 -0.73
N ASN A 115 -11.58 5.38 -1.34
CA ASN A 115 -11.91 5.92 -2.64
C ASN A 115 -13.33 6.48 -2.61
N ILE A 116 -13.43 7.80 -2.72
CA ILE A 116 -14.70 8.52 -2.62
C ILE A 116 -15.11 8.99 -4.02
N PRO A 117 -15.97 8.23 -4.72
CA PRO A 117 -16.58 8.70 -5.96
C PRO A 117 -17.74 9.64 -5.65
N PHE A 118 -17.83 10.75 -6.39
CA PHE A 118 -18.98 11.64 -6.33
C PHE A 118 -19.21 12.34 -7.67
N ARG A 119 -20.46 12.72 -7.91
CA ARG A 119 -20.93 13.52 -9.05
C ARG A 119 -21.19 14.96 -8.58
N ILE A 120 -21.15 15.91 -9.51
CA ILE A 120 -21.41 17.33 -9.24
C ILE A 120 -22.69 17.76 -9.95
N GLY A 121 -23.50 18.59 -9.29
CA GLY A 121 -24.73 19.20 -9.80
C GLY A 121 -25.98 18.36 -9.52
N ASN A 122 -25.96 17.06 -9.84
CA ASN A 122 -27.07 16.14 -9.57
C ASN A 122 -26.59 14.68 -9.49
N ALA A 123 -27.49 13.74 -9.21
CA ALA A 123 -27.17 12.31 -9.06
C ALA A 123 -26.59 11.65 -10.34
N LYS A 124 -26.90 12.19 -11.53
CA LYS A 124 -26.35 11.74 -12.82
C LYS A 124 -25.06 12.48 -13.21
N GLY A 125 -24.74 13.57 -12.53
CA GLY A 125 -23.64 14.48 -12.82
C GLY A 125 -23.96 15.51 -13.91
N ASP A 126 -23.31 16.66 -13.80
CA ASP A 126 -23.25 17.71 -14.83
C ASP A 126 -21.82 17.79 -15.36
N ASP A 127 -21.63 17.37 -16.61
CA ASP A 127 -20.32 17.30 -17.26
C ASP A 127 -19.63 18.68 -17.35
N ALA A 128 -20.40 19.77 -17.46
CA ALA A 128 -19.84 21.12 -17.54
C ALA A 128 -19.28 21.56 -16.17
N LEU A 129 -20.00 21.27 -15.09
CA LEU A 129 -19.53 21.54 -13.73
C LEU A 129 -18.38 20.62 -13.33
N GLU A 130 -18.46 19.33 -13.66
CA GLU A 130 -17.39 18.35 -13.38
C GLU A 130 -16.10 18.73 -14.10
N LYS A 131 -16.19 19.18 -15.36
CA LYS A 131 -15.02 19.69 -16.09
C LYS A 131 -14.43 20.94 -15.42
N ARG A 132 -15.25 21.93 -15.07
CA ARG A 132 -14.79 23.15 -14.39
C ARG A 132 -14.14 22.85 -13.04
N PHE A 133 -14.68 21.89 -12.29
CA PHE A 133 -14.11 21.43 -11.03
C PHE A 133 -12.70 20.85 -11.25
N LEU A 134 -12.53 19.98 -12.26
CA LEU A 134 -11.22 19.40 -12.58
C LEU A 134 -10.22 20.44 -13.08
N ASP A 135 -10.65 21.39 -13.91
CA ASP A 135 -9.79 22.46 -14.43
C ASP A 135 -9.29 23.36 -13.28
N LYS A 136 -10.19 23.75 -12.36
CA LYS A 136 -9.83 24.55 -11.17
C LYS A 136 -8.98 23.78 -10.16
N ALA A 137 -9.26 22.48 -9.98
CA ALA A 137 -8.42 21.63 -9.15
C ALA A 137 -6.99 21.53 -9.71
N LEU A 138 -6.85 21.44 -11.05
CA LEU A 138 -5.56 21.41 -11.71
C LEU A 138 -4.78 22.73 -11.53
N GLU A 139 -5.45 23.88 -11.60
CA GLU A 139 -4.85 25.19 -11.28
C GLU A 139 -4.29 25.24 -9.84
N LEU A 140 -4.92 24.53 -8.91
CA LEU A 140 -4.47 24.39 -7.52
C LEU A 140 -3.47 23.23 -7.31
N ASN A 141 -2.94 22.63 -8.38
CA ASN A 141 -2.07 21.46 -8.37
C ASN A 141 -2.67 20.22 -7.69
N MET A 142 -4.00 20.12 -7.61
CA MET A 142 -4.70 18.94 -7.12
C MET A 142 -4.91 17.96 -8.28
N ILE A 143 -3.96 17.04 -8.45
CA ILE A 143 -3.98 16.06 -9.54
C ILE A 143 -4.72 14.77 -9.17
N SER A 144 -5.05 13.96 -10.17
CA SER A 144 -5.63 12.62 -10.02
C SER A 144 -7.04 12.56 -9.38
N LEU A 145 -7.84 13.63 -9.50
CA LEU A 145 -9.24 13.65 -9.04
C LEU A 145 -10.25 13.18 -10.09
N LYS A 146 -9.82 12.95 -11.33
CA LYS A 146 -10.73 12.50 -12.40
C LYS A 146 -11.28 11.10 -12.10
N GLY A 147 -12.59 10.95 -12.16
CA GLY A 147 -13.28 9.68 -11.98
C GLY A 147 -12.89 8.64 -13.03
N HIS A 148 -13.17 7.36 -12.73
CA HIS A 148 -12.90 6.27 -13.67
C HIS A 148 -13.75 6.43 -14.94
N ARG A 149 -13.20 6.08 -16.11
CA ARG A 149 -13.86 6.23 -17.42
C ARG A 149 -15.29 5.66 -17.48
N SER A 150 -15.53 4.55 -16.79
CA SER A 150 -16.84 3.87 -16.76
C SER A 150 -17.89 4.54 -15.87
N VAL A 151 -17.47 5.33 -14.88
CA VAL A 151 -18.38 5.94 -13.89
C VAL A 151 -18.57 7.43 -14.17
N GLY A 152 -17.57 8.09 -14.76
CA GLY A 152 -17.53 9.54 -14.89
C GLY A 152 -17.33 10.23 -13.53
N GLY A 153 -17.56 11.53 -13.47
CA GLY A 153 -17.47 12.27 -12.22
C GLY A 153 -16.07 12.47 -11.67
N ILE A 154 -16.03 12.64 -10.35
CA ILE A 154 -14.85 12.90 -9.56
C ILE A 154 -14.60 11.71 -8.64
N ARG A 155 -13.32 11.41 -8.39
CA ARG A 155 -12.91 10.41 -7.41
C ARG A 155 -11.74 10.93 -6.59
N ALA A 156 -11.95 11.09 -5.29
CA ALA A 156 -10.88 11.39 -4.33
C ALA A 156 -10.33 10.08 -3.74
N SER A 157 -9.05 9.78 -3.99
CA SER A 157 -8.37 8.60 -3.44
C SER A 157 -7.51 9.02 -2.24
N LEU A 158 -7.79 8.47 -1.06
CA LEU A 158 -7.28 8.89 0.25
C LEU A 158 -6.37 7.84 0.90
N TYR A 159 -5.45 7.27 0.13
CA TYR A 159 -4.49 6.26 0.61
C TYR A 159 -3.66 6.74 1.81
N ASN A 160 -2.94 5.83 2.46
CA ASN A 160 -2.15 6.13 3.67
C ASN A 160 -1.14 7.26 3.48
N ALA A 161 -0.53 7.38 2.29
CA ALA A 161 0.43 8.42 1.96
C ALA A 161 -0.21 9.81 1.78
N VAL A 162 -1.53 9.89 1.55
CA VAL A 162 -2.23 11.17 1.46
C VAL A 162 -2.40 11.73 2.87
N THR A 163 -1.87 12.93 3.09
CA THR A 163 -1.85 13.58 4.40
C THR A 163 -3.21 14.18 4.76
N ILE A 164 -3.43 14.53 6.03
CA ILE A 164 -4.67 15.20 6.44
C ILE A 164 -4.72 16.61 5.85
N GLU A 165 -3.58 17.27 5.79
CA GLU A 165 -3.42 18.62 5.24
C GLU A 165 -3.82 18.69 3.77
N ASP A 166 -3.48 17.67 2.98
CA ASP A 166 -3.91 17.59 1.57
C ASP A 166 -5.42 17.42 1.45
N VAL A 167 -6.03 16.61 2.33
CA VAL A 167 -7.49 16.45 2.38
C VAL A 167 -8.18 17.73 2.84
N GLN A 168 -7.59 18.48 3.76
CA GLN A 168 -8.10 19.79 4.19
C GLN A 168 -8.10 20.81 3.04
N LYS A 169 -7.04 20.83 2.22
CA LYS A 169 -7.00 21.69 1.03
C LYS A 169 -8.11 21.29 0.04
N LEU A 170 -8.29 20.00 -0.21
CA LEU A 170 -9.38 19.50 -1.08
C LEU A 170 -10.75 19.87 -0.50
N ALA A 171 -10.95 19.69 0.80
CA ALA A 171 -12.18 20.04 1.50
C ALA A 171 -12.50 21.54 1.39
N ALA A 172 -11.50 22.41 1.59
CA ALA A 172 -11.65 23.85 1.41
C ALA A 172 -12.00 24.21 -0.03
N PHE A 173 -11.33 23.60 -1.00
CA PHE A 173 -11.65 23.76 -2.43
C PHE A 173 -13.08 23.33 -2.75
N MET A 174 -13.54 22.18 -2.25
CA MET A 174 -14.90 21.69 -2.47
C MET A 174 -15.96 22.64 -1.90
N LYS A 175 -15.73 23.23 -0.72
CA LYS A 175 -16.62 24.23 -0.12
C LYS A 175 -16.67 25.51 -0.95
N ASN A 176 -15.50 26.05 -1.31
CA ASN A 176 -15.43 27.26 -2.14
C ASN A 176 -16.10 27.04 -3.51
N PHE A 177 -15.89 25.87 -4.12
CA PHE A 177 -16.51 25.52 -5.41
C PHE A 177 -18.03 25.42 -5.31
N LEU A 178 -18.54 24.85 -4.21
CA LEU A 178 -19.97 24.81 -3.89
C LEU A 178 -20.53 26.22 -3.77
N GLU A 179 -19.94 27.09 -2.95
CA GLU A 179 -20.41 28.48 -2.76
C GLU A 179 -20.44 29.30 -4.05
N MET A 180 -19.49 29.08 -4.97
CA MET A 180 -19.44 29.78 -6.25
C MET A 180 -20.49 29.31 -7.28
N HIS A 181 -21.01 28.09 -7.15
CA HIS A 181 -21.83 27.44 -8.19
C HIS A 181 -23.18 26.91 -7.69
N GLN A 182 -23.46 26.99 -6.39
CA GLN A 182 -24.74 26.66 -5.80
C GLN A 182 -25.67 27.88 -5.96
N LEU A 183 -26.55 27.81 -6.96
CA LEU A 183 -27.66 28.75 -7.17
C LEU A 183 -28.85 28.40 -6.28
#